data_AF-A0A0D0CVY2-F1
#
_entry.id   AF-A0A0D0CVY2-F1
#
_cell.length_a   1.000
_cell.length_b   1.000
_cell.length_c   1.000
_cell.angle_alpha   90.00
_cell.angle_beta   90.00
_cell.angle_gamma   90.00
#
_symmetry.space_group_name_H-M   'P 1'
#
loop_
_entity.id
_entity.type
_entity.pdbx_description
1 polymer ?
#
loop_
_entity_poly.entity_id
_entity_poly.type
_entity_poly.pdbx_seq_one_letter_code
_entity_poly.pdbx_strand_id
1 'polypeptide(L)'
;MKIFLTLLAAITPWSASTLVSVHAQCAICPTSMGGARFYDGCTQNGVTSCWYYQARNGAPQYRNCQFDTDGIILVMRGFDPSCPDSVQTGSNCPSCP
;
A
#
# COMPACT_ATOMS: atom_id res chain seq x y z
N MET A 1 23.13 52.39 -29.47
CA MET A 1 22.04 51.37 -29.45
C MET A 1 22.69 49.98 -29.39
N LYS A 2 22.03 48.98 -28.78
CA LYS A 2 22.40 47.54 -28.76
C LYS A 2 23.50 47.09 -27.76
N ILE A 3 23.21 47.13 -26.46
CA ILE A 3 23.83 46.16 -25.52
C ILE A 3 22.84 45.61 -24.47
N PHE A 4 21.59 46.06 -24.45
CA PHE A 4 20.63 45.75 -23.38
C PHE A 4 19.71 44.54 -23.64
N LEU A 5 19.83 43.85 -24.78
CA LEU A 5 18.84 42.82 -25.18
C LEU A 5 19.25 41.37 -24.94
N THR A 6 20.44 41.11 -24.38
CA THR A 6 20.94 39.73 -24.21
C THR A 6 20.81 39.18 -22.79
N LEU A 7 20.46 40.00 -21.79
CA LEU A 7 20.46 39.58 -20.38
C LEU A 7 19.15 38.93 -19.89
N LEU A 8 18.12 38.85 -20.74
CA LEU A 8 16.76 38.39 -20.36
C LEU A 8 16.49 36.91 -20.65
N ALA A 9 17.46 36.14 -21.14
CA ALA A 9 17.27 34.72 -21.49
C ALA A 9 17.77 33.72 -20.41
N ALA A 10 18.25 34.20 -19.26
CA ALA A 10 18.93 33.36 -18.26
C ALA A 10 18.12 33.11 -16.98
N ILE A 11 16.79 33.25 -17.02
CA ILE A 11 15.93 32.87 -15.89
C ILE A 11 14.76 32.07 -16.45
N THR A 12 15.05 30.87 -16.94
CA THR A 12 14.07 29.79 -16.86
C THR A 12 14.14 29.28 -15.43
N PRO A 13 13.18 29.61 -14.54
CA PRO A 13 13.04 28.85 -13.31
C PRO A 13 12.65 27.44 -13.76
N TRP A 14 13.62 26.54 -13.76
CA TRP A 14 13.34 25.11 -13.73
C TRP A 14 12.67 24.84 -12.39
N SER A 15 11.37 25.07 -12.35
CA SER A 15 10.48 24.49 -11.37
C SER A 15 10.46 22.99 -11.66
N ALA A 16 11.57 22.33 -11.34
CA ALA A 16 11.58 20.90 -11.15
C ALA A 16 10.71 20.68 -9.92
N SER A 17 9.41 20.55 -10.17
CA SER A 17 8.48 19.96 -9.23
C SER A 17 9.09 18.61 -8.92
N THR A 18 9.79 18.53 -7.79
CA THR A 18 10.23 17.27 -7.22
C THR A 18 8.95 16.48 -7.06
N LEU A 19 8.73 15.54 -8.00
CA LEU A 19 7.90 14.37 -7.78
C LEU A 19 8.39 13.82 -6.45
N VAL A 20 7.68 14.15 -5.37
CA VAL A 20 7.85 13.47 -4.12
C VAL A 20 7.34 12.09 -4.44
N SER A 21 8.25 11.22 -4.86
CA SER A 21 8.01 9.79 -4.93
C SER A 21 7.73 9.40 -3.49
N VAL A 22 6.46 9.48 -3.10
CA VAL A 22 5.99 8.92 -1.85
C VAL A 22 6.22 7.43 -2.05
N HIS A 23 7.40 6.95 -1.64
CA HIS A 23 7.65 5.53 -1.46
C HIS A 23 6.72 5.15 -0.30
N ALA A 24 5.45 4.93 -0.63
CA ALA A 24 4.51 4.39 0.32
C ALA A 24 5.01 2.97 0.60
N GLN A 25 5.44 2.73 1.84
CA GLN A 25 5.72 1.39 2.31
C GLN A 25 4.42 0.82 2.86
N CYS A 26 4.11 -0.41 2.50
CA CYS A 26 2.91 -1.12 2.94
C CYS A 26 3.21 -2.58 3.16
N ALA A 27 2.31 -3.24 3.88
CA ALA A 27 2.34 -4.67 4.07
C ALA A 27 2.07 -5.40 2.74
N ILE A 28 2.78 -6.50 2.51
CA ILE A 28 2.54 -7.43 1.41
C ILE A 28 1.63 -8.52 1.92
N CYS A 29 0.42 -8.63 1.35
CA CYS A 29 -0.51 -9.70 1.66
C CYS A 29 0.08 -11.07 1.25
N PRO A 30 0.23 -12.02 2.18
CA PRO A 30 0.65 -13.37 1.83
C PRO A 30 -0.34 -14.02 0.85
N THR A 31 0.15 -14.90 -0.02
CA THR A 31 -0.68 -15.57 -1.04
C THR A 31 -1.67 -16.58 -0.44
N SER A 32 -1.41 -17.07 0.77
CA SER A 32 -2.31 -17.94 1.53
C SER A 32 -2.04 -17.83 3.02
N MET A 33 -3.08 -17.99 3.85
CA MET A 33 -2.99 -17.99 5.32
C MET A 33 -4.10 -18.85 5.91
N GLY A 34 -3.80 -19.70 6.90
CA GLY A 34 -4.82 -20.50 7.59
C GLY A 34 -5.66 -21.43 6.69
N GLY A 35 -5.12 -21.85 5.53
CA GLY A 35 -5.84 -22.62 4.51
C GLY A 35 -6.84 -21.80 3.67
N ALA A 36 -6.85 -20.48 3.83
CA ALA A 36 -7.53 -19.54 2.97
C ALA A 36 -6.56 -18.98 1.91
N ARG A 37 -7.06 -18.72 0.71
CA ARG A 37 -6.30 -18.18 -0.43
C ARG A 37 -6.52 -16.68 -0.52
N PHE A 38 -5.47 -15.94 -0.86
CA PHE A 38 -5.58 -14.50 -1.11
C PHE A 38 -6.66 -14.26 -2.17
N TYR A 39 -7.57 -13.35 -1.86
CA TYR A 39 -8.67 -12.96 -2.72
C TYR A 39 -8.44 -11.56 -3.28
N ASP A 40 -8.22 -10.60 -2.40
CA ASP A 40 -7.97 -9.21 -2.76
C ASP A 40 -7.24 -8.47 -1.64
N GLY A 41 -6.66 -7.31 -1.92
CA GLY A 41 -5.99 -6.50 -0.93
C GLY A 41 -5.68 -5.09 -1.42
N CYS A 42 -5.76 -4.13 -0.51
CA CYS A 42 -5.50 -2.73 -0.81
C CYS A 42 -5.00 -1.98 0.44
N THR A 43 -4.36 -0.84 0.22
CA THR A 43 -3.80 0.04 1.23
C THR A 43 -4.49 1.39 1.18
N GLN A 44 -4.95 1.88 2.33
CA GLN A 44 -5.51 3.21 2.50
C GLN A 44 -5.03 3.79 3.83
N ASN A 45 -4.57 5.04 3.81
CA ASN A 45 -4.09 5.75 5.01
C ASN A 45 -3.01 4.97 5.81
N GLY A 46 -2.10 4.27 5.12
CA GLY A 46 -1.05 3.47 5.76
C GLY A 46 -1.52 2.13 6.35
N VAL A 47 -2.79 1.77 6.16
CA VAL A 47 -3.34 0.47 6.57
C VAL A 47 -3.54 -0.39 5.35
N THR A 48 -2.93 -1.56 5.33
CA THR A 48 -3.14 -2.58 4.31
C THR A 48 -4.19 -3.58 4.79
N SER A 49 -5.29 -3.69 4.05
CA SER A 49 -6.30 -4.73 4.24
C SER A 49 -6.07 -5.87 3.26
N CYS A 50 -6.05 -7.09 3.75
CA CYS A 50 -5.89 -8.31 2.98
C CYS A 50 -7.12 -9.21 3.21
N TRP A 51 -7.85 -9.54 2.15
CA TRP A 51 -9.00 -10.43 2.18
C TRP A 51 -8.63 -11.81 1.65
N TYR A 52 -9.08 -12.83 2.37
CA TYR A 52 -8.81 -14.23 2.06
C TYR A 52 -10.12 -14.99 1.93
N TYR A 53 -10.17 -15.88 0.94
CA TYR A 53 -11.31 -16.73 0.66
C TYR A 53 -11.01 -18.19 1.02
N GLN A 54 -11.93 -18.82 1.74
CA GLN A 54 -11.92 -20.25 2.02
C GLN A 54 -13.32 -20.83 1.87
N ALA A 55 -13.44 -21.94 1.15
CA ALA A 55 -14.67 -22.72 1.15
C ALA A 55 -14.60 -23.74 2.29
N ARG A 56 -15.51 -23.66 3.27
CA ARG A 56 -15.62 -24.63 4.37
C ARG A 56 -17.00 -25.27 4.31
N ASN A 57 -17.08 -26.60 4.19
CA ASN A 57 -18.33 -27.34 4.08
C ASN A 57 -19.27 -26.82 2.98
N GLY A 58 -18.72 -26.35 1.85
CA GLY A 58 -19.49 -25.77 0.74
C GLY A 58 -19.96 -24.34 0.97
N ALA A 59 -19.74 -23.73 2.13
CA ALA A 59 -20.06 -22.33 2.41
C ALA A 59 -18.83 -21.43 2.20
N PRO A 60 -18.99 -20.25 1.58
CA PRO A 60 -17.91 -19.27 1.44
C PRO A 60 -17.62 -18.61 2.79
N GLN A 61 -16.35 -18.58 3.18
CA GLN A 61 -15.86 -17.83 4.33
C GLN A 61 -14.80 -16.83 3.89
N TYR A 62 -14.93 -15.61 4.38
CA TYR A 62 -13.97 -14.54 4.15
C TYR A 62 -13.25 -14.22 5.46
N ARG A 63 -11.94 -14.06 5.37
CA ARG A 63 -11.11 -13.55 6.46
C ARG A 63 -10.52 -12.23 6.03
N ASN A 64 -10.40 -11.30 6.97
CA ASN A 64 -9.75 -10.02 6.75
C ASN A 64 -8.62 -9.88 7.76
N CYS A 65 -7.43 -9.55 7.27
CA CYS A 65 -6.27 -9.21 8.07
C CYS A 65 -5.86 -7.79 7.72
N GLN A 66 -5.55 -6.98 8.73
CA GLN A 66 -5.14 -5.59 8.54
C GLN A 66 -3.78 -5.38 9.14
N PHE A 67 -2.90 -4.72 8.41
CA PHE A 67 -1.53 -4.47 8.80
C PHE A 67 -1.22 -2.98 8.68
N ASP A 68 -0.31 -2.48 9.52
CA ASP A 68 0.24 -1.14 9.38
C ASP A 68 1.31 -1.05 8.28
N THR A 69 1.95 0.12 8.15
CA THR A 69 3.02 0.39 7.19
C THR A 69 4.30 -0.42 7.43
N ASP A 70 4.50 -0.89 8.66
CA ASP A 70 5.63 -1.72 9.07
C ASP A 70 5.33 -3.22 8.88
N GLY A 71 4.14 -3.55 8.39
CA GLY A 71 3.70 -4.93 8.18
C GLY A 71 3.28 -5.63 9.46
N ILE A 72 3.04 -4.89 10.55
CA ILE A 72 2.60 -5.43 11.83
C ILE A 72 1.08 -5.48 11.87
N ILE A 73 0.55 -6.55 12.45
CA ILE A 73 -0.88 -6.77 12.51
C ILE A 73 -1.59 -5.73 13.38
N LEU A 74 -2.68 -5.16 12.85
CA LEU A 74 -3.60 -4.32 13.58
C LEU A 74 -4.65 -5.20 14.25
N VAL A 75 -4.50 -5.37 15.57
CA VAL A 75 -5.44 -6.16 16.37
C VAL A 75 -6.71 -5.33 16.63
N MET A 76 -7.67 -5.40 15.70
CA MET A 76 -9.00 -4.81 15.84
C MET A 76 -10.01 -5.82 16.43
N ARG A 77 -11.13 -5.35 16.99
CA ARG A 77 -12.22 -6.23 17.45
C ARG A 77 -12.71 -7.10 16.28
N GLY A 78 -12.59 -8.43 16.41
CA GLY A 78 -12.91 -9.38 15.34
C GLY A 78 -11.70 -9.93 14.58
N PHE A 79 -10.49 -9.69 15.09
CA PHE A 79 -9.25 -10.26 14.56
C PHE A 79 -9.33 -11.79 14.40
N ASP A 80 -9.09 -12.29 13.19
CA ASP A 80 -8.99 -13.72 12.94
C ASP A 80 -7.61 -14.21 13.41
N PRO A 81 -7.52 -15.15 14.37
CA PRO A 81 -6.26 -15.61 14.94
C PRO A 81 -5.36 -16.36 13.94
N SER A 82 -5.84 -16.62 12.72
CA SER A 82 -5.03 -17.19 11.64
C SER A 82 -4.23 -16.14 10.85
N CYS A 83 -4.46 -14.85 11.08
CA CYS A 83 -3.61 -13.81 10.53
C CYS A 83 -2.23 -13.85 11.23
N PRO A 84 -1.13 -13.71 10.48
CA PRO A 84 0.21 -13.64 11.06
C PRO A 84 0.40 -12.32 11.82
N ASP A 85 1.28 -12.33 12.82
CA ASP A 85 1.60 -11.13 13.61
C ASP A 85 2.35 -10.07 12.78
N SER A 86 3.08 -10.51 11.75
CA SER A 86 3.85 -9.65 10.87
C SER A 86 3.97 -10.23 9.46
N VAL A 87 4.06 -9.37 8.45
CA VAL A 87 4.30 -9.74 7.06
C VAL A 87 5.44 -8.90 6.45
N GLN A 88 5.90 -9.30 5.27
CA GLN A 88 6.90 -8.52 4.54
C GLN A 88 6.31 -7.18 4.10
N THR A 89 7.14 -6.15 3.97
CA THR A 89 6.73 -4.86 3.43
C THR A 89 7.27 -4.65 2.02
N GLY A 90 6.60 -3.81 1.25
CA GLY A 90 6.99 -3.45 -0.11
C GLY A 90 6.59 -2.03 -0.46
N SER A 91 7.04 -1.57 -1.63
CA SER A 91 6.75 -0.24 -2.16
C SER A 91 5.59 -0.21 -3.16
N ASN A 92 5.06 -1.36 -3.54
CA ASN A 92 3.94 -1.47 -4.47
C ASN A 92 2.63 -1.64 -3.70
N CYS A 93 2.05 -0.51 -3.32
CA CYS A 93 0.88 -0.46 -2.46
C CYS A 93 -0.38 -0.21 -3.30
N PRO A 94 -1.19 -1.24 -3.60
CA PRO A 94 -2.44 -1.05 -4.32
C PRO A 94 -3.37 -0.16 -3.48
N SER A 95 -3.91 0.90 -4.05
CA SER A 95 -4.86 1.79 -3.38
C SER A 95 -6.25 1.15 -3.30
N CYS A 96 -6.96 1.38 -2.19
CA CYS A 96 -8.38 0.99 -2.11
C CYS A 96 -9.24 1.91 -3.03
N PRO A 97 -10.28 1.37 -3.67
CA PRO A 97 -11.21 2.14 -4.49
C PRO A 97 -12.03 3.16 -3.70
#